data_AF-A0A9D4IEH2-F1
#
_entry.id   AF-A0A9D4IEH2-F1
#
_cell.length_a   1.000
_cell.length_b   1.000
_cell.length_c   1.000
_cell.angle_alpha   90.00
_cell.angle_beta   90.00
_cell.angle_gamma   90.00
#
_symmetry.space_group_name_H-M   'P 1'
#
loop_
_entity.id
_entity.type
_entity.pdbx_description
1 polymer ?
#
loop_
_entity_poly.entity_id
_entity_poly.type
_entity_poly.pdbx_seq_one_letter_code
_entity_poly.pdbx_strand_id
1 'polypeptide(L)'
;MWIREMYNIKTILFDLFLWIREMYNIKTISFDLFLWIREMYNIKTISFDLFLWIREMYNIKTIFFDLFLWIREMYNIKTISFDLFLWIREMYNIKTISFDLFLWIREMYNIKTISFDLFLLKHLCLYLSRALGQPV
;
A
#
# COMPACT_ATOMS: atom_id res chain seq x y z
N MET A 1 13.80 -1.07 16.13
CA MET A 1 13.38 -2.33 16.79
C MET A 1 13.20 -3.45 15.75
N TRP A 2 13.47 -4.70 16.11
CA TRP A 2 13.16 -5.87 15.29
C TRP A 2 12.08 -6.72 15.98
N ILE A 3 10.99 -6.99 15.26
CA ILE A 3 9.86 -7.78 15.75
C ILE A 3 9.67 -8.97 14.82
N ARG A 4 9.72 -10.17 15.40
CA ARG A 4 9.49 -11.39 14.63
C ARG A 4 8.01 -11.54 14.28
N GLU A 5 7.15 -11.51 15.29
CA GLU A 5 5.71 -11.70 15.16
C GLU A 5 4.99 -10.75 16.12
N MET A 6 3.88 -10.17 15.67
CA MET A 6 3.04 -9.30 16.49
C MET A 6 1.56 -9.61 16.28
N TYR A 7 0.89 -9.92 17.39
CA TYR A 7 -0.54 -10.22 17.45
C TYR A 7 -1.20 -9.28 18.44
N ASN A 8 -2.04 -8.35 17.97
CA ASN A 8 -2.71 -7.39 18.82
C ASN A 8 -4.07 -6.94 18.25
N ILE A 9 -5.00 -6.59 19.13
CA ILE A 9 -6.25 -5.95 18.68
C ILE A 9 -5.96 -4.54 18.15
N LYS A 10 -5.14 -3.79 18.89
CA LYS A 10 -4.77 -2.42 18.55
C LYS A 10 -3.32 -2.18 18.90
N THR A 11 -2.61 -1.53 17.99
CA THR A 11 -1.18 -1.26 18.12
C THR A 11 -0.89 0.13 17.59
N ILE A 12 -0.06 0.84 18.34
CA ILE A 12 0.51 2.13 17.95
C ILE A 12 2.02 2.00 18.14
N LEU A 13 2.77 2.27 17.08
CA LEU A 13 4.23 2.10 17.02
C LEU A 13 4.88 3.43 16.66
N PHE A 14 6.03 3.69 17.28
CA PHE A 14 6.88 4.85 17.04
C PHE A 14 8.34 4.40 17.15
N ASP A 15 9.04 4.37 16.03
CA ASP A 15 10.43 3.94 15.96
C ASP A 15 11.19 4.73 14.90
N LEU A 16 12.49 4.93 15.11
CA LEU A 16 13.33 5.44 14.03
C LEU A 16 13.48 4.39 12.91
N PHE A 17 13.64 3.13 13.29
CA PHE A 17 13.78 2.02 12.36
C PHE A 17 12.98 0.84 12.90
N LEU A 18 11.97 0.39 12.17
CA LEU A 18 11.15 -0.75 12.56
C LEU A 18 11.16 -1.81 11.49
N TRP A 19 11.50 -3.03 11.89
CA TRP A 19 11.45 -4.21 11.05
C TRP A 19 10.52 -5.23 11.67
N ILE A 20 9.43 -5.54 10.97
CA ILE A 20 8.45 -6.54 11.38
C ILE A 20 8.44 -7.65 10.34
N ARG A 21 8.64 -8.88 10.79
CA ARG A 21 8.49 -10.03 9.89
C ARG A 21 7.01 -10.33 9.66
N GLU A 22 6.23 -10.54 10.71
CA GLU A 22 4.81 -10.88 10.58
C GLU A 22 3.95 -10.03 11.54
N MET A 23 2.88 -9.44 11.01
CA MET A 23 1.95 -8.61 11.77
C MET A 23 0.50 -9.00 11.52
N TYR A 24 -0.22 -9.30 12.60
CA TYR A 24 -1.63 -9.69 12.59
C TYR A 24 -2.42 -8.85 13.59
N ASN A 25 -3.03 -7.75 13.12
CA ASN A 25 -3.76 -6.84 13.99
C ASN A 25 -5.12 -6.42 13.47
N ILE A 26 -6.04 -6.04 14.36
CA ILE A 26 -7.30 -5.43 13.91
C ILE A 26 -7.06 -3.97 13.48
N LYS A 27 -6.29 -3.21 14.26
CA LYS A 27 -5.93 -1.81 13.94
C LYS A 27 -4.46 -1.54 14.24
N THR A 28 -3.75 -1.02 13.26
CA THR A 28 -2.37 -0.57 13.41
C THR A 28 -2.25 0.90 13.03
N ILE A 29 -1.50 1.65 13.83
CA ILE A 29 -1.00 2.97 13.46
C ILE A 29 0.52 2.95 13.67
N SER A 30 1.30 3.28 12.65
CA SER A 30 2.77 3.40 12.75
C SER A 30 3.25 4.79 12.33
N PHE A 31 4.35 5.22 12.96
CA PHE A 31 5.04 6.46 12.66
C PHE A 31 6.54 6.22 12.74
N ASP A 32 7.17 5.89 11.62
CA ASP A 32 8.56 5.49 11.59
C ASP A 32 9.38 6.26 10.55
N LEU A 33 10.67 6.50 10.78
CA LEU A 33 11.51 7.04 9.70
C LEU A 33 11.70 5.97 8.60
N PHE A 34 11.90 4.71 9.02
CA PHE A 34 11.99 3.56 8.14
C PHE A 34 11.17 2.41 8.71
N LEU A 35 10.15 1.98 7.96
CA LEU A 35 9.35 0.80 8.28
C LEU A 35 9.53 -0.27 7.20
N TRP A 36 9.94 -1.45 7.65
CA TRP A 36 9.91 -2.64 6.83
C TRP A 36 8.95 -3.67 7.39
N ILE A 37 8.00 -4.11 6.57
CA ILE A 37 7.10 -5.20 6.90
C ILE A 37 7.19 -6.27 5.83
N ARG A 38 7.50 -7.50 6.24
CA ARG A 38 7.46 -8.63 5.30
C ARG A 38 6.02 -9.05 5.04
N GLU A 39 5.25 -9.36 6.07
CA GLU A 39 3.86 -9.83 5.94
C GLU A 39 2.94 -9.07 6.90
N MET A 40 1.88 -8.45 6.35
CA MET A 40 0.87 -7.71 7.12
C MET A 40 -0.54 -8.20 6.81
N TYR A 41 -1.26 -8.55 7.87
CA TYR A 41 -2.66 -8.96 7.85
C TYR A 41 -3.46 -8.14 8.85
N ASN A 42 -4.08 -7.05 8.39
CA ASN A 42 -4.83 -6.13 9.24
C ASN A 42 -6.22 -5.78 8.71
N ILE A 43 -7.14 -5.44 9.61
CA ILE A 43 -8.43 -4.85 9.18
C ILE A 43 -8.23 -3.38 8.79
N LYS A 44 -7.47 -2.62 9.60
CA LYS A 44 -7.16 -1.22 9.33
C LYS A 44 -5.70 -0.92 9.62
N THR A 45 -5.05 -0.28 8.67
CA THR A 45 -3.69 0.24 8.83
C THR A 45 -3.66 1.71 8.46
N ILE A 46 -2.95 2.49 9.27
CA ILE A 46 -2.54 3.85 8.95
C ILE A 46 -1.03 3.90 9.21
N SER A 47 -0.24 4.34 8.25
CA SER A 47 1.19 4.57 8.46
C SER A 47 1.60 5.94 7.96
N PHE A 48 2.63 6.47 8.60
CA PHE A 48 3.23 7.75 8.31
C PHE A 48 4.74 7.58 8.38
N ASP A 49 5.35 7.21 7.26
CA ASP A 49 6.75 6.84 7.26
C ASP A 49 7.55 7.64 6.22
N LEU A 50 8.83 7.90 6.48
CA LEU A 50 9.64 8.51 5.43
C LEU A 50 9.96 7.48 4.33
N PHE A 51 10.27 6.25 4.74
CA PHE A 51 10.35 5.11 3.84
C PHE A 51 9.53 3.95 4.38
N LEU A 52 8.54 3.52 3.59
CA LEU A 52 7.78 2.31 3.86
C LEU A 52 8.06 1.27 2.77
N TRP A 53 8.52 0.10 3.20
CA TRP A 53 8.56 -1.07 2.34
C TRP A 53 7.72 -2.21 2.90
N ILE A 54 6.73 -2.64 2.11
CA ILE A 54 5.92 -3.83 2.39
C ILE A 54 6.11 -4.87 1.30
N ARG A 55 6.41 -6.11 1.70
CA ARG A 55 6.48 -7.22 0.74
C ARG A 55 5.08 -7.75 0.43
N GLU A 56 4.32 -8.18 1.42
CA GLU A 56 2.99 -8.77 1.25
C GLU A 56 1.99 -8.12 2.21
N MET A 57 0.87 -7.64 1.67
CA MET A 57 -0.18 -6.97 2.43
C MET A 57 -1.58 -7.48 2.07
N TYR A 58 -2.32 -7.83 3.12
CA TYR A 58 -3.71 -8.24 3.05
C TYR A 58 -4.55 -7.43 4.03
N ASN A 59 -5.13 -6.32 3.57
CA ASN A 59 -5.86 -5.40 4.44
C ASN A 59 -7.25 -5.03 3.94
N ILE A 60 -8.19 -4.74 4.85
CA ILE A 60 -9.51 -4.23 4.43
C ILE A 60 -9.41 -2.73 4.08
N LYS A 61 -8.73 -1.94 4.92
CA LYS A 61 -8.52 -0.50 4.69
C LYS A 61 -7.10 -0.10 5.02
N THR A 62 -6.47 0.62 4.11
CA THR A 62 -5.14 1.19 4.33
C THR A 62 -5.10 2.66 3.95
N ILE A 63 -4.32 3.39 4.73
CA ILE A 63 -3.99 4.78 4.45
C ILE A 63 -2.48 4.91 4.66
N PHE A 64 -1.79 5.38 3.61
CA PHE A 64 -0.35 5.60 3.58
C PHE A 64 -0.07 7.09 3.39
N PHE A 65 0.96 7.58 4.06
CA PHE A 65 1.45 8.94 3.96
C PHE A 65 2.97 8.90 4.00
N ASP A 66 3.60 8.57 2.87
CA ASP A 66 5.02 8.27 2.86
C ASP A 66 5.80 9.12 1.86
N LEU A 67 7.08 9.41 2.13
CA LEU A 67 7.90 10.02 1.07
C LEU A 67 8.15 9.00 -0.04
N PHE A 68 8.46 7.76 0.36
CA PHE A 68 8.65 6.63 -0.54
C PHE A 68 7.85 5.43 -0.04
N LEU A 69 6.88 5.01 -0.84
CA LEU A 69 6.12 3.78 -0.61
C LEU A 69 6.50 2.74 -1.66
N TRP A 70 7.05 1.62 -1.20
CA TRP A 70 7.21 0.43 -2.03
C TRP A 70 6.33 -0.71 -1.52
N ILE A 71 5.51 -1.26 -2.42
CA ILE A 71 4.74 -2.46 -2.16
C ILE A 71 4.99 -3.49 -3.25
N ARG A 72 5.37 -4.70 -2.86
CA ARG A 72 5.51 -5.79 -3.84
C ARG A 72 4.13 -6.38 -4.18
N GLU A 73 3.38 -6.85 -3.20
CA GLU A 73 2.07 -7.48 -3.40
C GLU A 73 1.03 -6.88 -2.44
N MET A 74 -0.07 -6.37 -2.98
CA MET A 74 -1.17 -5.77 -2.22
C MET A 74 -2.53 -6.37 -2.61
N TYR A 75 -3.26 -6.81 -1.59
CA TYR A 75 -4.63 -7.29 -1.68
C TYR A 75 -5.52 -6.53 -0.70
N ASN A 76 -6.14 -5.44 -1.15
CA ASN A 76 -6.97 -4.59 -0.30
C ASN A 76 -8.37 -4.31 -0.83
N ILE A 77 -9.32 -4.02 0.06
CA ILE A 77 -10.62 -3.51 -0.37
C ILE A 77 -10.54 -2.02 -0.69
N LYS A 78 -9.87 -1.24 0.17
CA LYS A 78 -9.70 0.20 -0.01
C LYS A 78 -8.29 0.63 0.36
N THR A 79 -7.65 1.33 -0.55
CA THR A 79 -6.33 1.93 -0.35
C THR A 79 -6.40 3.41 -0.67
N ILE A 80 -5.81 4.22 0.21
CA ILE A 80 -5.53 5.62 -0.03
C ILE A 80 -4.04 5.82 0.21
N SER A 81 -3.34 6.41 -0.75
CA SER A 81 -1.91 6.74 -0.65
C SER A 81 -1.69 8.21 -0.99
N PHE A 82 -0.71 8.80 -0.31
CA PHE A 82 -0.28 10.17 -0.50
C PHE A 82 1.24 10.18 -0.43
N ASP A 83 1.89 9.88 -1.57
CA ASP A 83 3.32 9.63 -1.57
C ASP A 83 4.08 10.52 -2.56
N LEU A 84 5.35 10.84 -2.28
CA LEU A 84 6.14 11.48 -3.34
C LEU A 84 6.44 10.47 -4.45
N PHE A 85 6.81 9.25 -4.05
CA PHE A 85 7.07 8.13 -4.95
C PHE A 85 6.30 6.91 -4.48
N LEU A 86 5.36 6.44 -5.31
CA LEU A 86 4.65 5.20 -5.11
C LEU A 86 5.09 4.18 -6.16
N TRP A 87 5.63 3.06 -5.68
CA TRP A 87 5.88 1.90 -6.51
C TRP A 87 5.08 0.68 -6.01
N ILE A 88 4.24 0.13 -6.88
CA ILE A 88 3.55 -1.14 -6.64
C ILE A 88 3.86 -2.13 -7.76
N ARG A 89 4.31 -3.34 -7.40
CA ARG A 89 4.51 -4.39 -8.40
C ARG A 89 3.18 -5.06 -8.77
N GLU A 90 2.44 -5.59 -7.81
CA GLU A 90 1.17 -6.29 -8.03
C GLU A 90 0.10 -5.74 -7.08
N MET A 91 -1.04 -5.29 -7.63
CA MET A 91 -2.16 -4.73 -6.88
C MET A 91 -3.48 -5.39 -7.26
N TYR A 92 -4.21 -5.85 -6.25
CA TYR A 92 -5.58 -6.35 -6.36
C TYR A 92 -6.48 -5.58 -5.41
N ASN A 93 -7.07 -4.47 -5.88
CA ASN A 93 -7.90 -3.61 -5.04
C ASN A 93 -9.30 -3.33 -5.60
N ILE A 94 -10.31 -3.29 -4.72
CA ILE A 94 -11.65 -2.83 -5.17
C ILE A 94 -11.63 -1.32 -5.44
N LYS A 95 -11.05 -0.52 -4.53
CA LYS A 95 -10.93 0.93 -4.69
C LYS A 95 -9.54 1.41 -4.29
N THR A 96 -8.92 2.19 -5.18
CA THR A 96 -7.65 2.86 -4.92
C THR A 96 -7.78 4.35 -5.20
N ILE A 97 -7.25 5.16 -4.30
CA ILE A 97 -7.06 6.59 -4.47
C ILE A 97 -5.58 6.87 -4.22
N SER A 98 -4.89 7.48 -5.16
CA SER A 98 -3.48 7.84 -5.01
C SER A 98 -3.25 9.30 -5.39
N PHE A 99 -2.32 9.94 -4.69
CA PHE A 99 -1.92 11.32 -4.92
C PHE A 99 -0.41 11.37 -4.88
N ASP A 100 0.24 11.09 -6.02
CA ASP A 100 1.67 10.89 -6.03
C ASP A 100 2.40 11.79 -7.01
N LEU A 101 3.64 12.21 -6.72
CA LEU A 101 4.42 12.91 -7.75
C LEU A 101 4.81 11.92 -8.86
N PHE A 102 5.22 10.72 -8.46
CA PHE A 102 5.56 9.61 -9.34
C PHE A 102 4.81 8.36 -8.93
N LEU A 103 4.01 7.82 -9.85
CA LEU A 103 3.33 6.55 -9.68
C LEU A 103 3.85 5.52 -10.69
N TRP A 104 4.42 4.42 -10.18
CA TRP A 104 4.75 3.24 -10.97
C TRP A 104 3.94 2.03 -10.51
N ILE A 105 3.14 1.47 -11.43
CA ILE A 105 2.42 0.22 -11.20
C ILE A 105 2.69 -0.74 -12.37
N ARG A 106 3.13 -1.96 -12.04
CA ARG A 106 3.38 -3.00 -13.05
C ARG A 106 2.13 -3.81 -13.36
N GLU A 107 1.46 -4.38 -12.36
CA GLU A 107 0.25 -5.20 -12.54
C GLU A 107 -0.86 -4.69 -11.62
N MET A 108 -2.04 -4.45 -12.19
CA MET A 108 -3.19 -3.89 -11.46
C MET A 108 -4.51 -4.54 -11.87
N TYR A 109 -5.21 -5.05 -10.87
CA TYR A 109 -6.57 -5.57 -10.97
C TYR A 109 -7.48 -4.76 -10.05
N ASN A 110 -7.98 -3.63 -10.56
CA ASN A 110 -8.86 -2.75 -9.81
C ASN A 110 -10.23 -2.54 -10.45
N ILE A 111 -11.25 -2.43 -9.61
CA ILE A 111 -12.61 -2.04 -10.05
C ILE A 111 -12.67 -0.51 -10.23
N LYS A 112 -12.08 0.25 -9.31
CA LYS A 112 -12.04 1.71 -9.37
C LYS A 112 -10.69 2.26 -8.92
N THR A 113 -10.09 3.09 -9.75
CA THR A 113 -8.87 3.84 -9.45
C THR A 113 -9.10 5.33 -9.71
N ILE A 114 -8.67 6.16 -8.77
CA ILE A 114 -8.53 7.61 -8.94
C ILE A 114 -7.05 7.89 -8.64
N SER A 115 -6.33 8.48 -9.58
CA SER A 115 -4.93 8.85 -9.36
C SER A 115 -4.68 10.28 -9.81
N PHE A 116 -3.91 11.02 -9.03
CA PHE A 116 -3.50 12.39 -9.31
C PHE A 116 -1.98 12.42 -9.32
N ASP A 117 -1.40 12.14 -10.48
CA ASP A 117 0.05 11.98 -10.60
C ASP A 117 0.65 12.91 -11.64
N LEU A 118 1.79 13.54 -11.30
CA LEU A 118 2.53 14.37 -12.27
C LEU A 118 3.22 13.49 -13.31
N PHE A 119 3.75 12.35 -12.87
CA PHE A 119 4.40 11.37 -13.73
C PHE A 119 3.81 9.98 -13.47
N LEU A 120 3.10 9.47 -14.48
CA LEU A 120 2.46 8.15 -14.44
C LEU A 120 3.14 7.20 -15.42
N LEU A 121 3.82 6.19 -14.91
CA LEU A 121 4.39 5.10 -15.72
C LEU A 121 3.54 3.84 -15.51
N LYS A 122 2.75 3.45 -16.52
CA LYS A 122 1.94 2.21 -16.50
C LYS A 122 2.48 1.23 -17.54
N HIS A 123 3.27 0.26 -17.11
CA HIS A 123 3.76 -0.80 -18.00
C HIS A 123 2.90 -2.04 -17.75
N LEU A 124 1.90 -2.30 -18.62
CA LEU A 124 0.84 -3.33 -18.53
C LEU A 124 -0.44 -2.99 -17.74
N CYS A 125 -1.03 -1.83 -17.99
CA CYS A 125 -2.44 -1.63 -17.67
C CYS A 125 -3.33 -2.35 -18.72
N LEU A 126 -3.43 -3.69 -18.67
CA LEU A 126 -4.52 -4.42 -19.30
C LEU A 126 -5.81 -4.07 -18.54
N TYR A 127 -6.35 -2.93 -18.89
CA TYR A 127 -7.68 -2.50 -18.48
C TYR A 127 -8.67 -3.64 -18.79
N LEU A 128 -9.29 -4.22 -17.76
CA LEU A 128 -10.54 -4.96 -17.92
C LEU A 128 -11.68 -4.07 -18.46
N SER A 129 -11.47 -2.77 -18.74
CA SER A 129 -12.43 -1.99 -19.55
C SER A 129 -12.52 -2.51 -20.98
N ARG A 130 -11.44 -3.10 -21.53
CA ARG A 130 -11.48 -3.74 -22.86
C ARG A 130 -12.27 -5.06 -22.86
N ALA A 131 -12.52 -5.67 -21.71
CA ALA A 131 -13.33 -6.88 -21.60
C ALA A 131 -14.83 -6.61 -21.40
N LEU A 132 -15.24 -5.36 -21.12
CA LEU A 132 -16.64 -4.99 -20.86
C LEU A 132 -17.22 -3.91 -21.81
N GLY A 133 -16.64 -3.75 -23.00
CA GLY A 133 -17.33 -3.17 -24.15
C GLY A 133 -17.88 -1.74 -23.99
N GLN A 134 -17.02 -0.75 -23.75
CA GLN A 134 -17.39 0.66 -23.91
C GLN A 134 -16.50 1.34 -24.97
N PRO A 135 -17.09 2.01 -25.98
CA PRO A 135 -16.33 2.63 -27.08
C PRO A 135 -15.73 3.98 -26.67
N VAL A 136 -14.66 4.34 -27.39
CA VAL A 136 -13.83 5.55 -27.26
C VAL A 136 -14.62 6.80 -27.63
#